data_AF-A0A259DF01-F1
#
_entry.id   AF-A0A259DF01-F1
#
_cell.length_a   1.000
_cell.length_b   1.000
_cell.length_c   1.000
_cell.angle_alpha   90.00
_cell.angle_beta   90.00
_cell.angle_gamma   90.00
#
_symmetry.space_group_name_H-M   'P 1'
#
loop_
_entity.id
_entity.type
_entity.pdbx_description
1 polymer ?
#
loop_
_entity_poly.entity_id
_entity_poly.type
_entity_poly.pdbx_seq_one_letter_code
_entity_poly.pdbx_strand_id
1 'polypeptide(L)' 'MRLTRLRLNGFKSFVDPTDLVIHEGLTGVVGPNGCGKSNLLEALRWVMGENRASAT' A
#
# COMPACT_ATOMS: atom_id res chain seq x y z
N MET A 1 11.29 13.89 -3.56
CA MET A 1 10.22 13.30 -2.73
C MET A 1 10.64 11.88 -2.38
N ARG A 2 10.62 11.49 -1.10
CA ARG A 2 11.02 10.15 -0.65
C ARG A 2 9.93 9.58 0.25
N LEU A 3 9.43 8.41 -0.09
CA LEU A 3 8.44 7.70 0.70
C LEU A 3 9.14 6.85 1.76
N THR A 4 8.89 7.14 3.03
CA THR A 4 9.54 6.45 4.17
C THR A 4 8.56 5.58 4.95
N ARG A 5 7.27 5.88 4.88
CA ARG A 5 6.22 5.13 5.58
C ARG A 5 4.90 5.23 4.81
N LEU A 6 4.15 4.13 4.79
CA LEU A 6 2.76 4.08 4.36
C LEU A 6 1.93 3.51 5.52
N ARG A 7 0.98 4.30 6.02
CA ARG A 7 0.03 3.86 7.06
C ARG A 7 -1.33 3.62 6.41
N LEU A 8 -1.88 2.43 6.63
CA LEU A 8 -3.17 1.98 6.13
C LEU A 8 -4.10 1.82 7.30
N ASN A 9 -5.31 2.36 7.20
CA ASN A 9 -6.34 2.23 8.22
C ASN A 9 -7.68 2.06 7.51
N GLY A 10 -8.25 0.85 7.56
CA GLY A 10 -9.47 0.51 6.83
C GLY A 10 -9.35 0.59 5.30
N PHE A 11 -8.17 0.29 4.73
CA PHE A 11 -7.94 0.39 3.28
C PHE A 11 -8.08 -0.97 2.58
N LYS A 12 -9.19 -1.18 1.87
CA LYS A 12 -9.50 -2.43 1.15
C LYS A 12 -9.30 -3.66 2.06
N SER A 13 -8.36 -4.55 1.73
CA SER A 13 -8.06 -5.75 2.53
C SER A 13 -7.32 -5.45 3.85
N PHE A 14 -6.81 -4.24 4.05
CA PHE A 14 -6.14 -3.81 5.28
C PHE A 14 -7.17 -3.18 6.24
N VAL A 15 -7.97 -4.04 6.88
CA VAL A 15 -9.01 -3.65 7.84
C VAL A 15 -8.35 -3.07 9.10
N ASP A 16 -7.39 -3.80 9.67
CA ASP A 16 -6.65 -3.37 10.84
C ASP A 16 -5.55 -2.35 10.48
N PRO A 17 -5.23 -1.41 11.39
CA PRO A 17 -4.14 -0.47 11.20
C PRO A 17 -2.83 -1.18 10.87
N THR A 18 -2.26 -0.85 9.71
CA THR A 18 -1.04 -1.47 9.20
C THR A 18 -0.02 -0.39 8.86
N ASP A 19 1.19 -0.53 9.37
CA ASP A 19 2.31 0.36 9.10
C ASP A 19 3.36 -0.35 8.23
N LEU A 20 3.58 0.18 7.02
CA LEU A 20 4.64 -0.26 6.13
C LEU A 20 5.80 0.72 6.21
N VAL A 21 6.95 0.28 6.71
CA VAL A 21 8.19 1.06 6.73
C VAL A 21 8.98 0.78 5.46
N ILE A 22 9.39 1.83 4.75
CA ILE A 22 10.19 1.73 3.53
C ILE A 22 11.61 2.17 3.87
N HIS A 23 12.51 1.18 3.90
CA HIS A 23 13.92 1.38 4.17
C HIS A 23 14.65 1.92 2.94
N GLU A 24 15.90 2.34 3.12
CA GLU A 24 16.75 2.75 2.00
C GLU A 24 17.04 1.59 1.05
N GLY A 25 17.17 1.92 -0.23
CA GLY A 25 17.42 0.95 -1.29
C GLY A 25 16.14 0.38 -1.89
N LEU A 26 16.16 -0.92 -2.20
CA LEU A 26 15.10 -1.63 -2.90
C LEU A 26 14.24 -2.43 -1.91
N THR A 27 12.96 -2.07 -1.79
CA THR A 27 11.98 -2.81 -0.97
C THR A 27 11.08 -3.66 -1.89
N GLY A 28 11.04 -4.97 -1.65
CA GLY A 28 10.15 -5.90 -2.35
C GLY A 28 8.92 -6.27 -1.52
N VAL A 29 7.75 -6.37 -2.17
CA VAL A 29 6.49 -6.80 -1.54
C VAL A 29 6.14 -8.21 -2.03
N VAL A 30 6.09 -9.19 -1.13
CA VAL A 30 5.85 -10.61 -1.43
C VAL A 30 4.80 -11.23 -0.50
N GLY A 31 4.22 -12.36 -0.93
CA GLY A 31 3.18 -13.07 -0.19
C GLY A 31 2.22 -13.86 -1.10
N PRO A 32 1.35 -14.71 -0.53
CA PRO A 32 0.40 -15.54 -1.30
C PRO A 32 -0.54 -14.73 -2.20
N ASN A 33 -1.11 -15.36 -3.24
CA ASN A 33 -2.14 -14.73 -4.06
C ASN A 33 -3.37 -14.37 -3.21
N GLY A 34 -3.95 -13.19 -3.45
CA GLY A 34 -5.09 -12.70 -2.67
C GLY A 34 -4.75 -12.03 -1.33
N CYS A 35 -3.49 -12.03 -0.87
CA CYS A 35 -3.13 -11.46 0.45
C CYS A 35 -3.08 -9.91 0.51
N GLY A 36 -3.55 -9.21 -0.53
CA GLY A 36 -3.62 -7.73 -0.53
C GLY A 36 -2.38 -6.99 -1.05
N LYS A 37 -1.40 -7.66 -1.68
CA LYS A 37 -0.20 -7.00 -2.25
C LYS A 37 -0.54 -5.86 -3.24
N SER A 38 -1.48 -6.10 -4.15
CA SER A 38 -1.91 -5.08 -5.12
C SER A 38 -2.59 -3.88 -4.45
N ASN A 39 -3.25 -4.10 -3.31
CA ASN A 39 -3.87 -3.03 -2.54
C ASN A 39 -2.82 -2.07 -1.94
N LEU A 40 -1.60 -2.54 -1.65
CA LEU A 40 -0.50 -1.64 -1.27
C LEU A 40 -0.14 -0.69 -2.41
N LEU A 41 -0.05 -1.19 -3.64
CA LEU A 41 0.25 -0.37 -4.81
C LEU A 41 -0.86 0.65 -5.09
N GLU A 42 -2.13 0.28 -4.90
CA GLU A 42 -3.26 1.19 -5.05
C GLU A 42 -3.30 2.25 -3.96
N ALA A 43 -2.99 1.90 -2.71
CA ALA A 43 -2.85 2.88 -1.64
C ALA A 43 -1.77 3.91 -1.95
N LEU A 44 -0.61 3.46 -2.47
CA LEU A 44 0.47 4.34 -2.91
C LEU A 44 0.02 5.30 -4.01
N ARG A 45 -0.66 4.77 -5.04
CA ARG A 45 -1.23 5.58 -6.13
C ARG A 45 -2.25 6.60 -5.62
N TRP A 46 -3.13 6.17 -4.73
CA TRP A 46 -4.15 7.01 -4.12
C TRP A 46 -3.56 8.21 -3.37
N VAL A 47 -2.56 7.98 -2.50
CA VAL A 47 -1.90 9.08 -1.76
C VAL A 47 -1.04 9.98 -2.65
N MET A 48 -0.66 9.51 -3.84
CA MET A 48 0.03 10.31 -4.86
C MET A 48 -0.95 11.13 -5.73
N GLY A 49 -2.26 11.06 -5.48
CA GLY A 49 -3.27 11.88 -6.15
C GLY A 49 -3.98 11.20 -7.33
N GLU A 50 -3.85 9.88 -7.50
CA GLU A 50 -4.58 9.15 -8.54
C GLU A 50 -6.07 9.06 -8.16
N ASN A 51 -6.95 9.69 -8.96
CA ASN A 51 -8.35 10.01 -8.60
C ASN A 51 -9.35 8.83 -8.60
N ARG A 52 -8.91 7.57 -8.57
CA ARG A 52 -9.78 6.40 -8.41
C ARG A 52 -9.08 5.29 -7.64
N ALA A 53 -9.51 5.06 -6.40
CA ALA A 53 -9.34 3.79 -5.71
C ALA A 53 -10.32 2.80 -6.34
N SER A 54 -10.09 2.40 -7.59
CA SER A 54 -10.94 1.41 -8.22
C SER A 54 -10.74 0.10 -7.49
N ALA A 55 -11.73 -0.34 -6.72
CA ALA A 55 -11.90 -1.73 -6.38
C ALA A 55 -12.49 -2.40 -7.62
N THR A 56 -11.64 -3.03 -8.42
CA THR A 56 -12.07 -4.02 -9.39
C THR A 56 -11.93 -5.39 -8.75
#